data_AF-A0A9D0ZF17-F1
#
_entry.id   AF-A0A9D0ZF17-F1
#
_cell.length_a   1.000
_cell.length_b   1.000
_cell.length_c   1.000
_cell.angle_alpha   90.00
_cell.angle_beta   90.00
_cell.angle_gamma   90.00
#
_symmetry.space_group_name_H-M   'P 1'
#
loop_
_entity.id
_entity.type
_entity.pdbx_description
1 polymer ?
#
loop_
_entity_poly.entity_id
_entity_poly.type
_entity_poly.pdbx_seq_one_letter_code
_entity_poly.pdbx_strand_id
1 'polypeptide(L)'
;MKKTPARILAAAIALLLAISLSACGDSFESAMARALSEMQDVESLHMDMVMGIDMSLSAEGQTIDLPISMDMSMDTINEPLTAHATMNMNVMQQPVGVEYYLEQSGENYQMYANMDGGWESMSMDETELGQFSAVDGVEFYLQCASAFEKVGEEEVRGATASRYDGEIPADMLAEA
;
A
#
# COMPACT_ATOMS: atom_id res chain seq x y z
N MET A 1 51.30 -5.52 -36.49
CA MET A 1 50.83 -4.51 -35.51
C MET A 1 49.30 -4.58 -35.48
N LYS A 2 48.74 -5.06 -34.35
CA LYS A 2 47.32 -5.41 -34.21
C LYS A 2 46.47 -4.14 -34.16
N LYS A 3 45.46 -4.05 -35.02
CA LYS A 3 44.48 -2.96 -35.04
C LYS A 3 43.61 -3.08 -33.79
N THR A 4 43.79 -2.18 -32.83
CA THR A 4 42.90 -2.04 -31.67
C THR A 4 41.55 -1.53 -32.17
N PRO A 5 40.42 -2.23 -31.90
CA PRO A 5 39.14 -1.81 -32.40
C PRO A 5 38.61 -0.64 -31.57
N ALA A 6 38.50 0.54 -32.19
CA ALA A 6 37.82 1.73 -31.70
C ALA A 6 36.30 1.55 -31.41
N ARG A 7 35.80 0.30 -31.39
CA ARG A 7 34.41 -0.07 -31.13
C ARG A 7 34.12 -0.41 -29.67
N ILE A 8 35.16 -0.63 -28.84
CA ILE A 8 34.98 -0.95 -27.41
C ILE A 8 34.80 0.33 -26.58
N LEU A 9 35.33 1.48 -27.03
CA LEU A 9 35.23 2.73 -26.28
C LEU A 9 33.84 3.41 -26.42
N ALA A 10 33.12 3.16 -27.53
CA ALA A 10 31.79 3.72 -27.74
C ALA A 10 30.68 2.99 -26.95
N ALA A 11 30.86 1.69 -26.66
CA ALA A 11 29.88 0.90 -25.92
C ALA A 11 29.88 1.19 -24.40
N ALA A 12 31.01 1.61 -23.84
CA ALA A 12 31.11 1.97 -22.42
C ALA A 12 30.46 3.32 -22.09
N ILE A 13 30.41 4.25 -23.05
CA ILE A 13 29.84 5.60 -22.85
C ILE A 13 28.30 5.59 -22.97
N ALA A 14 27.73 4.73 -23.83
CA ALA A 14 26.27 4.56 -23.93
C ALA A 14 25.66 3.93 -22.67
N LEU A 15 26.39 3.03 -21.99
CA LEU A 15 25.96 2.44 -20.72
C LEU A 15 26.06 3.44 -19.54
N LEU A 16 26.99 4.40 -19.60
CA LEU A 16 27.06 5.48 -18.61
C LEU A 16 25.96 6.55 -18.82
N LEU A 17 25.49 6.75 -20.06
CA LEU A 17 24.38 7.66 -20.35
C LEU A 17 23.01 7.06 -19.97
N ALA A 18 22.85 5.74 -20.03
CA ALA A 18 21.63 5.07 -19.59
C ALA A 18 21.40 5.14 -18.07
N ILE A 19 22.46 5.30 -17.27
CA ILE A 19 22.37 5.51 -15.80
C ILE A 19 22.11 7.00 -15.47
N SER A 20 22.36 7.91 -16.40
CA SER A 20 22.05 9.34 -16.22
C SER A 20 20.62 9.73 -16.59
N LEU A 21 19.82 8.82 -17.17
CA LEU A 21 18.43 9.10 -17.58
C LEU A 21 17.37 8.78 -16.52
N SER A 22 17.70 8.09 -15.42
CA SER A 22 16.81 7.96 -14.25
C SER A 22 16.82 9.20 -13.33
N ALA A 23 17.53 10.27 -13.73
CA ALA A 23 17.63 11.52 -12.98
C ALA A 23 16.65 12.62 -13.43
N CYS A 24 15.75 12.37 -14.39
CA CYS A 24 14.51 13.13 -14.49
C CYS A 24 13.55 12.50 -13.48
N GLY A 25 13.59 12.97 -12.23
CA GLY A 25 12.77 12.43 -11.16
C GLY A 25 11.29 12.50 -11.54
N ASP A 26 10.68 11.33 -11.72
CA ASP A 26 9.22 11.22 -11.68
C ASP A 26 8.77 11.83 -10.35
N SER A 27 7.82 12.75 -10.41
CA SER A 27 7.20 13.27 -9.21
C SER A 27 6.42 12.14 -8.54
N PHE A 28 6.15 12.27 -7.23
CA PHE A 28 5.29 11.32 -6.52
C PHE A 28 3.96 11.11 -7.26
N GLU A 29 3.37 12.20 -7.78
CA GLU A 29 2.13 12.17 -8.57
C GLU A 29 2.27 11.33 -9.85
N SER A 30 3.32 11.52 -10.66
CA SER A 30 3.48 10.78 -11.91
C SER A 30 3.75 9.29 -11.67
N ALA A 31 4.54 8.99 -10.64
CA ALA A 31 4.81 7.61 -10.23
C ALA A 31 3.53 6.91 -9.72
N MET A 32 2.74 7.59 -8.90
CA MET A 32 1.50 7.04 -8.35
C MET A 32 0.41 6.88 -9.42
N ALA A 33 0.25 7.86 -10.32
CA ALA A 33 -0.69 7.77 -11.44
C ALA A 33 -0.36 6.58 -12.35
N ARG A 34 0.93 6.34 -12.59
CA ARG A 34 1.38 5.15 -13.32
C ARG A 34 1.06 3.87 -12.57
N ALA A 35 1.34 3.80 -11.27
CA ALA A 35 1.03 2.62 -10.46
C ALA A 35 -0.47 2.29 -10.48
N LEU A 36 -1.34 3.30 -10.31
CA LEU A 36 -2.80 3.16 -10.42
C LEU A 36 -3.24 2.69 -11.82
N SER A 37 -2.60 3.18 -12.88
CA SER A 37 -2.87 2.72 -14.24
C SER A 37 -2.56 1.24 -14.43
N GLU A 38 -1.43 0.77 -13.91
CA GLU A 38 -1.03 -0.64 -14.03
C GLU A 38 -1.87 -1.55 -13.12
N MET A 39 -2.33 -1.05 -11.97
CA MET A 39 -3.20 -1.80 -11.05
C MET A 39 -4.60 -2.05 -11.62
N GLN A 40 -5.08 -1.24 -12.57
CA GLN A 40 -6.41 -1.44 -13.19
C GLN A 40 -6.52 -2.78 -13.94
N ASP A 41 -5.41 -3.29 -14.48
CA ASP A 41 -5.39 -4.51 -15.28
C ASP A 41 -4.98 -5.76 -14.47
N VAL A 42 -4.80 -5.63 -13.14
CA VAL A 42 -4.37 -6.74 -12.30
C VAL A 42 -5.51 -7.72 -12.07
N GLU A 43 -5.30 -9.00 -12.41
CA GLU A 43 -6.30 -10.06 -12.20
C GLU A 43 -6.44 -10.46 -10.73
N SER A 44 -5.31 -10.47 -10.00
CA SER A 44 -5.24 -10.84 -8.59
C SER A 44 -4.13 -10.09 -7.86
N LEU A 45 -4.34 -9.75 -6.60
CA LEU A 45 -3.41 -9.01 -5.76
C LEU A 45 -3.17 -9.74 -4.45
N HIS A 46 -1.92 -9.76 -3.99
CA HIS A 46 -1.55 -10.10 -2.63
C HIS A 46 -1.00 -8.86 -1.91
N MET A 47 -1.53 -8.56 -0.74
CA MET A 47 -1.15 -7.41 0.08
C MET A 47 -0.78 -7.89 1.49
N ASP A 48 0.35 -7.39 2.02
CA ASP A 48 0.58 -7.42 3.46
C ASP A 48 0.63 -5.98 3.93
N MET A 49 -0.01 -5.69 5.05
CA MET A 49 -0.03 -4.40 5.71
C MET A 49 0.43 -4.59 7.16
N VAL A 50 1.41 -3.79 7.56
CA VAL A 50 1.88 -3.71 8.95
C VAL A 50 1.69 -2.27 9.40
N MET A 51 0.94 -2.08 10.47
CA MET A 51 0.62 -0.78 11.04
C MET A 51 0.97 -0.76 12.53
N GLY A 52 1.66 0.29 12.97
CA GLY A 52 1.93 0.58 14.37
C GLY A 52 1.46 1.99 14.68
N ILE A 53 0.60 2.13 15.68
CA ILE A 53 0.10 3.42 16.16
C ILE A 53 0.44 3.53 17.64
N ASP A 54 1.29 4.50 17.96
CA ASP A 54 1.61 4.87 19.33
C ASP A 54 0.80 6.11 19.71
N MET A 55 -0.28 5.94 20.46
CA MET A 55 -1.07 7.05 21.00
C MET A 55 -0.78 7.27 22.47
N SER A 56 -0.72 8.52 22.92
CA SER A 56 -0.64 8.88 24.34
C SER A 56 -1.79 9.80 24.70
N LEU A 57 -2.68 9.38 25.60
CA LEU A 57 -3.72 10.24 26.17
C LEU A 57 -3.23 10.83 27.49
N SER A 58 -3.25 12.15 27.62
CA SER A 58 -2.95 12.82 28.89
C SER A 58 -4.20 13.48 29.46
N ALA A 59 -4.65 13.02 30.62
CA ALA A 59 -5.81 13.56 31.35
C ALA A 59 -5.49 13.63 32.85
N GLU A 60 -5.85 14.75 33.51
CA GLU A 60 -5.66 14.97 34.95
C GLU A 60 -4.24 14.68 35.50
N GLY A 61 -3.20 14.89 34.67
CA GLY A 61 -1.80 14.65 35.05
C GLY A 61 -1.36 13.18 34.96
N GLN A 62 -2.21 12.30 34.44
CA GLN A 62 -1.86 10.92 34.09
C GLN A 62 -1.73 10.80 32.57
N THR A 63 -0.64 10.19 32.12
CA THR A 63 -0.45 9.80 30.72
C THR A 63 -0.71 8.30 30.59
N ILE A 64 -1.58 7.95 29.66
CA ILE A 64 -1.91 6.57 29.29
C ILE A 64 -1.41 6.36 27.87
N ASP A 65 -0.45 5.46 27.72
CA ASP A 65 0.03 5.02 26.41
C ASP A 65 -0.88 3.89 25.90
N LEU A 66 -1.31 4.02 24.65
CA LEU A 66 -2.18 3.10 23.92
C LEU A 66 -1.45 2.66 22.64
N PRO A 67 -0.46 1.75 22.75
CA PRO A 67 0.15 1.15 21.58
C PRO A 67 -0.84 0.20 20.92
N ILE A 68 -1.00 0.36 19.61
CA ILE A 68 -1.80 -0.50 18.74
C ILE A 68 -0.87 -1.01 17.65
N SER A 69 -0.82 -2.32 17.45
CA SER A 69 -0.19 -2.91 16.27
C SER A 69 -1.19 -3.74 15.48
N MET A 70 -1.07 -3.74 14.17
CA MET A 70 -1.91 -4.52 13.26
C MET A 70 -1.03 -5.12 12.16
N ASP A 71 -1.22 -6.41 11.93
CA ASP A 71 -0.66 -7.16 10.82
C ASP A 71 -1.81 -7.75 10.01
N MET A 72 -1.92 -7.38 8.74
CA MET A 72 -2.95 -7.87 7.83
C MET A 72 -2.29 -8.52 6.61
N SER A 73 -2.81 -9.64 6.17
CA SER A 73 -2.47 -10.28 4.90
C SER A 73 -3.75 -10.54 4.13
N MET A 74 -3.77 -10.18 2.85
CA MET A 74 -4.96 -10.26 2.01
C MET A 74 -4.62 -10.73 0.60
N ASP A 75 -5.43 -11.65 0.10
CA ASP A 75 -5.46 -12.08 -1.29
C ASP A 75 -6.78 -11.63 -1.91
N THR A 76 -6.74 -11.14 -3.15
CA THR A 76 -7.92 -10.72 -3.91
C THR A 76 -7.83 -11.21 -5.34
N ILE A 77 -8.96 -11.65 -5.90
CA ILE A 77 -9.17 -11.95 -7.32
C ILE A 77 -10.28 -11.04 -7.80
N ASN A 78 -10.09 -10.32 -8.92
CA ASN A 78 -11.03 -9.28 -9.36
C ASN A 78 -12.22 -9.82 -10.17
N GLU A 79 -12.09 -10.96 -10.86
CA GLU A 79 -13.17 -11.52 -11.69
C GLU A 79 -13.34 -13.04 -11.53
N PRO A 80 -14.44 -13.52 -10.90
CA PRO A 80 -15.36 -12.77 -10.05
C PRO A 80 -14.66 -12.25 -8.79
N LEU A 81 -15.16 -11.17 -8.19
CA LEU A 81 -14.52 -10.59 -7.02
C LEU A 81 -14.56 -11.59 -5.85
N THR A 82 -13.39 -12.00 -5.38
CA THR A 82 -13.22 -12.76 -4.14
C THR A 82 -12.04 -12.22 -3.37
N ALA A 83 -12.15 -12.18 -2.04
CA ALA A 83 -11.04 -11.80 -1.19
C ALA A 83 -10.99 -12.67 0.06
N HIS A 84 -9.76 -12.94 0.53
CA HIS A 84 -9.49 -13.56 1.82
C HIS A 84 -8.51 -12.66 2.55
N ALA A 85 -8.82 -12.32 3.80
CA ALA A 85 -7.93 -11.52 4.62
C ALA A 85 -7.80 -12.12 6.02
N THR A 86 -6.59 -12.10 6.57
CA THR A 86 -6.32 -12.37 7.98
C THR A 86 -5.72 -11.13 8.61
N MET A 87 -6.33 -10.67 9.70
CA MET A 87 -5.89 -9.52 10.47
C MET A 87 -5.59 -9.93 11.91
N ASN A 88 -4.40 -9.58 12.38
CA ASN A 88 -3.99 -9.72 13.77
C ASN A 88 -3.78 -8.33 14.34
N MET A 89 -4.58 -7.95 15.32
CA MET A 89 -4.45 -6.69 16.03
C MET A 89 -3.96 -6.95 17.45
N ASN A 90 -3.19 -6.02 18.00
CA ASN A 90 -2.82 -6.01 19.40
C ASN A 90 -3.13 -4.62 19.96
N VAL A 91 -4.12 -4.55 20.84
CA VAL A 91 -4.50 -3.31 21.54
C VAL A 91 -4.15 -3.48 23.00
N MET A 92 -3.23 -2.67 23.52
CA MET A 92 -2.80 -2.74 24.93
C MET A 92 -2.39 -4.16 25.40
N GLN A 93 -1.67 -4.92 24.56
CA GLN A 93 -1.27 -6.31 24.84
C GLN A 93 -2.43 -7.32 24.85
N GLN A 94 -3.58 -6.99 24.27
CA GLN A 94 -4.68 -7.92 24.03
C GLN A 94 -4.70 -8.26 22.52
N PRO A 95 -4.28 -9.48 22.14
CA PRO A 95 -4.35 -9.90 20.75
C PRO A 95 -5.80 -10.17 20.35
N VAL A 96 -6.18 -9.70 19.17
CA VAL A 96 -7.46 -9.96 18.52
C VAL A 96 -7.16 -10.44 17.10
N GLY A 97 -7.60 -11.64 16.77
CA GLY A 97 -7.49 -12.19 15.41
C GLY A 97 -8.85 -12.13 14.73
N VAL A 98 -8.87 -11.64 13.50
CA VAL A 98 -10.06 -11.65 12.65
C VAL A 98 -9.70 -12.20 11.28
N GLU A 99 -10.54 -13.09 10.76
CA GLU A 99 -10.44 -13.61 9.40
C GLU A 99 -11.66 -13.16 8.61
N TYR A 100 -11.47 -12.70 7.39
CA TYR A 100 -12.53 -12.26 6.49
C TYR A 100 -12.48 -13.04 5.18
N TYR A 101 -13.66 -13.33 4.65
CA TYR A 101 -13.84 -13.82 3.29
C TYR A 101 -14.93 -13.01 2.60
N LEU A 102 -14.69 -12.60 1.36
CA LEU A 102 -15.64 -11.89 0.52
C LEU A 102 -15.83 -12.69 -0.77
N GLU A 103 -17.07 -12.85 -1.21
CA GLU A 103 -17.38 -13.38 -2.53
C GLU A 103 -18.49 -12.61 -3.21
N GLN A 104 -18.38 -12.49 -4.53
CA GLN A 104 -19.48 -12.03 -5.37
C GLN A 104 -20.58 -13.09 -5.44
N SER A 105 -21.81 -12.69 -5.11
CA SER A 105 -23.00 -13.54 -5.08
C SER A 105 -24.11 -12.91 -5.93
N GLY A 106 -24.10 -13.22 -7.22
CA GLY A 106 -25.00 -12.59 -8.20
C GLY A 106 -24.64 -11.12 -8.43
N GLU A 107 -25.60 -10.22 -8.19
CA GLU A 107 -25.41 -8.76 -8.28
C GLU A 107 -24.90 -8.14 -6.96
N ASN A 108 -24.84 -8.91 -5.88
CA ASN A 108 -24.43 -8.46 -4.55
C ASN A 108 -23.13 -9.16 -4.11
N TYR A 109 -22.66 -8.82 -2.92
CA TYR A 109 -21.50 -9.43 -2.29
C TYR A 109 -21.88 -10.07 -0.96
N GLN A 110 -21.21 -11.14 -0.60
CA GLN A 110 -21.38 -11.81 0.67
C GLN A 110 -20.04 -11.79 1.41
N MET A 111 -20.02 -11.11 2.55
CA MET A 111 -18.87 -11.10 3.45
C MET A 111 -19.12 -12.09 4.58
N TYR A 112 -18.05 -12.76 4.99
CA TYR A 112 -17.97 -13.63 6.14
C TYR A 112 -16.83 -13.14 7.03
N ALA A 113 -17.07 -13.09 8.33
CA ALA A 113 -16.06 -12.73 9.33
C ALA A 113 -15.98 -13.83 10.37
N ASN A 114 -14.75 -14.20 10.76
CA ASN A 114 -14.49 -15.08 11.88
C ASN A 114 -13.78 -14.30 12.98
N MET A 115 -14.37 -14.28 14.16
CA MET A 115 -13.72 -13.82 15.38
C MET A 115 -13.81 -14.94 16.41
N ASP A 116 -12.67 -15.35 16.97
CA ASP A 116 -12.58 -16.42 17.98
C ASP A 116 -13.29 -17.74 17.60
N GLY A 117 -13.30 -18.10 16.32
CA GLY A 117 -13.85 -19.36 15.82
C GLY A 117 -15.34 -19.32 15.48
N GLY A 118 -16.03 -18.19 15.69
CA GLY A 118 -17.41 -17.99 15.27
C GLY A 118 -17.50 -17.29 13.91
N TRP A 119 -18.13 -17.92 12.93
CA TRP A 119 -18.41 -17.32 11.62
C TRP A 119 -19.73 -16.56 11.62
N GLU A 120 -19.69 -15.30 11.21
CA GLU A 120 -20.85 -14.47 10.93
C GLU A 120 -20.84 -14.04 9.46
N SER A 121 -22.01 -13.74 8.89
CA SER A 121 -22.14 -13.40 7.47
C SER A 121 -23.04 -12.20 7.28
N MET A 122 -22.65 -11.28 6.40
CA MET A 122 -23.41 -10.08 6.04
C MET A 122 -23.45 -9.90 4.51
N SER A 123 -24.64 -9.68 3.97
CA SER A 123 -24.80 -9.30 2.56
C SER A 123 -24.44 -7.84 2.41
N MET A 124 -23.73 -7.51 1.34
CA MET A 124 -23.30 -6.15 1.03
C MET A 124 -23.70 -5.79 -0.40
N ASP A 125 -24.04 -4.53 -0.61
CA ASP A 125 -24.15 -3.97 -1.96
C ASP A 125 -22.82 -3.34 -2.43
N GLU A 126 -22.77 -2.91 -3.69
CA GLU A 126 -21.59 -2.29 -4.30
C GLU A 126 -21.18 -0.98 -3.61
N THR A 127 -22.15 -0.22 -3.09
CA THR A 127 -21.88 1.03 -2.37
C THR A 127 -21.19 0.76 -1.04
N GLU A 128 -21.64 -0.26 -0.32
CA GLU A 128 -21.06 -0.68 0.95
C GLU A 128 -19.64 -1.23 0.76
N LEU A 129 -19.39 -1.96 -0.34
CA LEU A 129 -18.07 -2.46 -0.71
C LEU A 129 -17.10 -1.33 -1.08
N GLY A 130 -17.58 -0.28 -1.75
CA GLY A 130 -16.77 0.88 -2.14
C GLY A 130 -16.06 1.58 -0.98
N GLN A 131 -16.61 1.52 0.23
CA GLN A 131 -15.97 2.07 1.44
C GLN A 131 -14.64 1.37 1.82
N PHE A 132 -14.38 0.19 1.26
CA PHE A 132 -13.14 -0.56 1.47
C PHE A 132 -12.17 -0.43 0.29
N SER A 133 -12.46 0.44 -0.67
CA SER A 133 -11.63 0.71 -1.85
C SER A 133 -10.24 1.21 -1.43
N ALA A 134 -9.21 0.43 -1.75
CA ALA A 134 -7.83 0.87 -1.59
C ALA A 134 -7.50 2.07 -2.51
N VAL A 135 -8.25 2.25 -3.61
CA VAL A 135 -8.08 3.38 -4.55
C VAL A 135 -8.47 4.69 -3.88
N ASP A 136 -9.56 4.70 -3.10
CA ASP A 136 -10.03 5.88 -2.37
C ASP A 136 -9.01 6.28 -1.29
N GLY A 137 -8.38 5.29 -0.65
CA GLY A 137 -7.27 5.52 0.27
C GLY A 137 -6.03 6.13 -0.40
N VAL A 138 -5.79 5.86 -1.69
CA VAL A 138 -4.67 6.47 -2.45
C VAL A 138 -4.94 7.94 -2.80
N GLU A 139 -6.19 8.35 -2.97
CA GLU A 139 -6.53 9.75 -3.23
C GLU A 139 -6.04 10.70 -2.13
N PHE A 140 -6.14 10.30 -0.86
CA PHE A 140 -5.61 11.07 0.26
C PHE A 140 -4.09 11.32 0.13
N TYR A 141 -3.33 10.28 -0.19
CA TYR A 141 -1.87 10.41 -0.37
C TYR A 141 -1.51 11.26 -1.58
N LEU A 142 -2.33 11.23 -2.65
CA LEU A 142 -2.19 12.11 -3.80
C LEU A 142 -2.46 13.57 -3.45
N GLN A 143 -3.42 13.88 -2.57
CA GLN A 143 -3.64 15.25 -2.09
C GLN A 143 -2.42 15.79 -1.33
N CYS A 144 -1.68 14.90 -0.67
CA CYS A 144 -0.43 15.22 0.02
C CYS A 144 0.81 15.16 -0.88
N ALA A 145 0.66 14.96 -2.19
CA ALA A 145 1.78 14.67 -3.10
C ALA A 145 2.91 15.72 -3.08
N SER A 146 2.56 17.00 -2.92
CA SER A 146 3.56 18.08 -2.85
C SER A 146 4.44 18.03 -1.61
N ALA A 147 4.03 17.29 -0.57
CA ALA A 147 4.81 17.09 0.64
C ALA A 147 5.85 15.96 0.51
N PHE A 148 5.83 15.20 -0.59
CA PHE A 148 6.70 14.06 -0.81
C PHE A 148 7.80 14.35 -1.83
N GLU A 149 9.03 14.00 -1.47
CA GLU A 149 10.21 14.11 -2.34
C GLU A 149 10.86 12.74 -2.52
N LYS A 150 11.30 12.43 -3.76
CA LYS A 150 12.04 11.19 -4.02
C LYS A 150 13.42 11.27 -3.35
N VAL A 151 13.68 10.35 -2.42
CA VAL A 151 14.96 10.30 -1.69
C VAL A 151 15.88 9.18 -2.16
N GLY A 152 15.38 8.21 -2.93
CA GLY A 152 16.20 7.15 -3.46
C GLY A 152 15.42 5.97 -4.04
N GLU A 153 16.07 4.83 -4.06
CA GLU A 153 15.50 3.54 -4.44
C GLU A 153 15.83 2.50 -3.37
N GLU A 154 14.94 1.53 -3.18
CA GLU A 154 15.11 0.44 -2.23
C GLU A 154 14.55 -0.87 -2.78
N GLU A 155 14.97 -2.00 -2.21
CA GLU A 155 14.46 -3.31 -2.58
C GLU A 155 13.25 -3.66 -1.70
N VAL A 156 12.08 -3.78 -2.33
CA VAL A 156 10.85 -4.24 -1.68
C VAL A 156 10.45 -5.57 -2.32
N ARG A 157 10.42 -6.64 -1.51
CA ARG A 157 10.06 -8.00 -1.96
C ARG A 157 10.80 -8.48 -3.23
N GLY A 158 12.07 -8.09 -3.37
CA GLY A 158 12.94 -8.48 -4.50
C GLY A 158 12.71 -7.67 -5.79
N ALA A 159 11.98 -6.56 -5.71
CA ALA A 159 11.85 -5.58 -6.77
C ALA A 159 12.40 -4.23 -6.31
N THR A 160 13.01 -3.49 -7.24
CA THR A 160 13.46 -2.13 -6.98
C THR A 160 12.26 -1.17 -6.99
N ALA A 161 12.05 -0.48 -5.87
CA ALA A 161 11.01 0.53 -5.68
C ALA A 161 11.65 1.93 -5.50
N SER A 162 10.94 2.98 -5.93
CA SER A 162 11.34 4.36 -5.63
C SER A 162 10.83 4.75 -4.24
N ARG A 163 11.71 5.29 -3.40
CA ARG A 163 11.37 5.77 -2.05
C ARG A 163 11.11 7.27 -2.07
N TYR A 164 9.98 7.66 -1.48
CA TYR A 164 9.58 9.05 -1.30
C TYR A 164 9.40 9.33 0.20
N ASP A 165 10.02 10.39 0.70
CA ASP A 165 9.87 10.84 2.09
C ASP A 165 9.13 12.17 2.10
N GLY A 166 8.32 12.39 3.14
CA GLY A 166 7.51 13.60 3.28
C GLY A 166 6.84 13.68 4.65
N GLU A 167 6.25 14.82 4.95
CA GLU A 167 5.47 15.04 6.17
C GLU A 167 4.04 15.36 5.81
N ILE A 168 3.09 14.55 6.30
CA ILE A 168 1.66 14.85 6.13
C ILE A 168 1.28 15.93 7.13
N PRO A 169 0.79 17.10 6.68
CA PRO A 169 0.39 18.19 7.57
C PRO A 169 -0.77 17.77 8.48
N ALA A 170 -0.77 18.26 9.73
CA ALA A 170 -1.78 17.89 10.73
C ALA A 170 -3.20 18.34 10.36
N ASP A 171 -3.34 19.43 9.60
CA ASP A 171 -4.61 19.91 9.06
C ASP A 171 -5.17 18.96 7.99
N MET A 172 -4.31 18.35 7.15
CA MET A 172 -4.72 17.35 6.18
C MET A 172 -5.18 16.04 6.86
N LEU A 173 -4.52 15.64 7.96
CA LEU A 173 -4.91 14.48 8.77
C LEU A 173 -6.26 14.65 9.48
N ALA A 174 -6.70 15.89 9.73
CA ALA A 174 -7.97 16.16 10.39
C ALA A 174 -9.18 16.13 9.42
N GLU A 175 -8.92 16.18 8.11
CA GLU A 175 -9.91 16.13 7.04
C GLU A 175 -10.04 14.74 6.38
N ALA A 176 -9.16 13.80 6.76
CA ALA A 176 -9.16 12.39 6.35
C ALA A 176 -10.13 11.53 7.20
#